data_AF-A0A420ALY7-F1
#
_entry.id   AF-A0A420ALY7-F1
#
_cell.length_a   1.000
_cell.length_b   1.000
_cell.length_c   1.000
_cell.angle_alpha   90.00
_cell.angle_beta   90.00
_cell.angle_gamma   90.00
#
_symmetry.space_group_name_H-M   'P 1'
#
loop_
_entity.id
_entity.type
_entity.pdbx_description
1 polymer ?
#
loop_
_entity_poly.entity_id
_entity_poly.type
_entity_poly.pdbx_seq_one_letter_code
_entity_poly.pdbx_strand_id
1 'polypeptide(L)' 'MNYLLFLLLLICLTTPAKAQQSYQANWESLKKNQTPEWFKDAKFDIFIHWGVYSMSAFTNT' A
#
# COMPACT_ATOMS: atom_id res chain seq x y z
N MET A 1 30.40 -28.01 8.63
CA MET A 1 29.84 -27.19 7.53
C MET A 1 28.36 -27.51 7.26
N ASN A 2 27.96 -28.78 7.08
CA ASN A 2 26.57 -29.16 6.77
C ASN A 2 25.54 -28.94 7.91
N TYR A 3 25.95 -29.07 9.17
CA TYR A 3 25.04 -28.84 10.31
C TYR A 3 24.55 -27.39 10.42
N LEU A 4 25.39 -26.42 10.02
CA LEU A 4 25.03 -25.01 10.03
C LEU A 4 23.96 -24.69 8.97
N LEU A 5 24.06 -25.31 7.79
CA LEU A 5 23.05 -25.21 6.74
C LEU A 5 21.72 -25.83 7.17
N PHE A 6 21.75 -26.99 7.85
CA PHE A 6 20.54 -27.60 8.40
C PHE A 6 19.86 -26.73 9.46
N LEU A 7 20.63 -26.08 10.32
CA LEU A 7 20.11 -25.17 11.34
C LEU A 7 19.47 -23.92 10.72
N LEU A 8 20.10 -23.34 9.70
CA LEU A 8 19.55 -22.20 8.95
C LEU A 8 18.27 -22.56 8.20
N LEU A 9 18.21 -23.76 7.60
CA LEU A 9 17.02 -24.25 6.91
C LEU A 9 15.85 -24.43 7.90
N LEU A 10 16.12 -25.01 9.07
CA LEU A 10 15.12 -25.22 10.13
C LEU A 10 14.56 -23.90 10.67
N ILE A 11 15.42 -22.87 10.83
CA ILE A 11 14.99 -21.52 11.22
C ILE A 11 14.10 -20.90 10.14
N CYS A 12 14.48 -21.02 8.86
CA CYS A 12 13.70 -20.47 7.75
C CYS A 12 12.32 -21.13 7.60
N LEU A 13 12.22 -22.43 7.89
CA LEU A 13 10.96 -23.20 7.87
C LEU A 13 10.03 -22.87 9.04
N THR A 14 10.54 -22.31 10.14
CA THR A 14 9.77 -22.04 11.38
C THR A 14 9.39 -20.57 11.53
N THR A 15 10.03 -19.66 10.80
CA THR A 15 9.61 -18.25 10.75
C THR A 15 8.30 -18.09 9.98
N PRO A 16 7.21 -17.59 10.61
CA PRO A 16 5.98 -17.30 9.88
C PRO A 16 6.22 -16.16 8.89
N ALA A 17 5.87 -16.39 7.62
CA ALA A 17 5.87 -15.35 6.60
C ALA A 17 4.84 -14.27 6.97
N LYS A 18 5.30 -13.08 7.38
CA LYS A 18 4.41 -11.94 7.60
C LYS A 18 4.07 -11.29 6.27
N ALA A 19 2.86 -11.55 5.77
CA ALA A 19 2.25 -10.78 4.71
C ALA A 19 1.73 -9.42 5.23
N GLN A 20 1.19 -8.59 4.32
CA GLN A 20 0.52 -7.35 4.70
C GLN A 20 -0.61 -7.62 5.69
N GLN A 21 -0.72 -6.78 6.71
CA GLN A 21 -1.74 -6.90 7.74
C GLN A 21 -3.14 -6.78 7.09
N SER A 22 -4.00 -7.78 7.29
CA SER A 22 -5.35 -7.77 6.75
C SER A 22 -6.20 -6.73 7.47
N TYR A 23 -6.86 -5.85 6.70
CA TYR A 23 -7.77 -4.85 7.23
C TYR A 23 -9.18 -5.43 7.40
N GLN A 24 -9.80 -5.12 8.53
CA GLN A 24 -11.21 -5.41 8.79
C GLN A 24 -12.06 -4.18 8.45
N ALA A 25 -13.34 -4.38 8.12
CA ALA A 25 -14.30 -3.30 7.86
C ALA A 25 -14.79 -2.62 9.16
N ASN A 26 -13.85 -2.23 10.03
CA ASN A 26 -14.09 -1.46 11.26
C ASN A 26 -13.03 -0.37 11.45
N TRP A 27 -13.39 0.67 12.21
CA TRP A 27 -12.57 1.86 12.38
C TRP A 27 -11.25 1.57 13.09
N GLU A 28 -11.26 0.67 14.07
CA GLU A 28 -10.09 0.28 14.86
C GLU A 28 -9.01 -0.36 13.98
N SER A 29 -9.42 -1.12 12.97
CA SER A 29 -8.52 -1.70 11.99
C SER A 29 -8.01 -0.66 10.99
N LEU A 30 -8.89 0.18 10.44
CA LEU A 30 -8.53 1.13 9.39
C LEU A 30 -7.58 2.25 9.89
N LYS A 31 -7.72 2.66 11.15
CA LYS A 31 -6.82 3.65 11.79
C LYS A 31 -5.36 3.21 11.86
N LYS A 32 -5.07 1.90 11.70
CA LYS A 32 -3.70 1.38 11.69
C LYS A 32 -2.97 1.65 10.37
N ASN A 33 -3.66 2.11 9.33
CA ASN A 33 -3.03 2.45 8.06
C ASN A 33 -2.09 3.64 8.22
N GLN A 34 -0.82 3.44 7.86
CA GLN A 34 0.20 4.48 7.95
C GLN A 34 0.41 5.13 6.59
N THR A 35 0.39 6.46 6.56
CA THR A 35 0.75 7.23 5.38
C THR A 35 2.27 7.12 5.13
N PRO A 36 2.72 6.75 3.91
CA PRO A 36 4.14 6.69 3.58
C PRO A 36 4.88 8.00 3.85
N GLU A 37 6.15 7.93 4.25
CA GLU A 37 6.94 9.13 4.62
C GLU A 37 7.06 10.11 3.46
N TRP A 38 7.38 9.60 2.26
CA TRP A 38 7.53 10.43 1.06
C TRP A 38 6.27 11.27 0.76
N PHE A 39 5.08 10.78 1.09
CA PHE A 39 3.82 11.49 0.87
C PHE A 39 3.62 12.60 1.91
N LYS A 40 4.09 12.39 3.15
CA LYS A 40 4.11 13.44 4.19
C LYS A 40 5.19 14.50 3.91
N ASP A 41 6.28 14.08 3.28
CA ASP A 41 7.40 14.95 2.89
C ASP A 41 7.07 15.79 1.65
N ALA A 42 6.21 15.31 0.77
CA ALA A 42 5.69 16.11 -0.34
C ALA A 42 5.00 17.39 0.18
N LYS A 43 5.47 18.55 -0.27
CA LYS A 43 4.95 19.87 0.16
C LYS A 43 4.03 20.53 -0.86
N PHE A 44 3.99 19.98 -2.06
CA PHE A 44 3.23 20.50 -3.18
C PHE A 44 2.74 19.33 -4.03
N ASP A 45 1.49 19.41 -4.47
CA ASP A 45 0.87 18.41 -5.33
C ASP A 45 -0.04 19.10 -6.36
N ILE A 46 -0.24 18.46 -7.51
CA ILE A 46 -1.14 18.92 -8.57
C ILE A 46 -2.20 17.86 -8.77
N PHE A 47 -3.44 18.19 -8.42
CA PHE A 47 -4.60 17.36 -8.72
C PHE A 47 -5.22 17.76 -10.06
N ILE A 48 -5.50 16.78 -10.92
CA ILE A 48 -6.14 16.98 -12.22
C ILE A 48 -7.49 16.28 -12.21
N HIS A 49 -8.56 17.06 -12.41
CA HIS A 49 -9.90 16.54 -12.64
C HIS A 49 -10.15 16.42 -14.15
N TRP A 50 -9.86 15.24 -14.70
CA TRP A 50 -10.06 14.94 -16.12
C TRP A 50 -10.99 13.74 -16.31
N GLY A 51 -11.93 13.86 -17.24
CA GLY A 51 -12.89 12.81 -17.58
C GLY A 51 -13.78 13.21 -18.75
N VAL A 52 -14.85 12.44 -18.99
CA VAL A 52 -15.77 12.69 -20.11
C VAL A 52 -16.43 14.09 -20.03
N TYR A 53 -16.61 14.64 -18.84
CA TYR A 53 -17.05 16.02 -18.60
C TYR A 53 -16.06 17.09 -19.11
N SER A 54 -14.82 16.73 -19.41
CA SER A 54 -13.81 17.62 -19.99
C SER A 54 -13.91 17.73 -21.52
N MET A 55 -14.72 16.88 -22.16
CA MET A 55 -14.94 16.89 -23.61
C MET A 55 -16.01 17.93 -23.98
N SER A 56 -15.66 19.22 -23.94
CA SER A 56 -16.40 20.37 -24.54
C SER A 56 -17.91 20.50 -24.26
N ALA A 57 -18.30 21.56 -23.54
CA ALA A 57 -19.68 22.00 -23.36
C ALA A 57 -20.24 22.80 -24.56
N PHE A 58 -20.08 22.31 -25.78
CA PHE A 58 -20.68 22.94 -26.96
C PHE A 58 -21.72 22.02 -27.60
N THR A 59 -22.94 22.08 -27.07
CA THR A 59 -24.16 21.88 -27.86
C THR A 59 -24.76 23.25 -28.07
N ASN A 60 -24.73 23.74 -29.32
CA ASN A 60 -25.62 24.80 -29.77
C ASN A 60 -26.69 24.12 -30.62
N THR A 61 -27.76 23.67 -29.95
CA THR A 61 -29.02 23.21 -30.55
C THR A 61 -30.11 23.39 -29.52
#